data_AF-A0A920G523-F1
#
_entry.id   AF-A0A920G523-F1
#
_cell.length_a   1.000
_cell.length_b   1.000
_cell.length_c   1.000
_cell.angle_alpha   90.00
_cell.angle_beta   90.00
_cell.angle_gamma   90.00
#
_symmetry.space_group_name_H-M   'P 1'
#
loop_
_entity.id
_entity.type
_entity.pdbx_description
1 polymer ?
#
loop_
_entity_poly.entity_id
_entity_poly.type
_entity_poly.pdbx_seq_one_letter_code
_entity_poly.pdbx_strand_id
1 'polypeptide(L)'
;MSDHIHILGICGTFMAGLALLARESGFSVTGSDRNIYPPMSTQLLNSDILLVDGYDAEQLSPAPGCVVVGNALSRGQPVVEAMLNSGIPYTSGPEWLGRHILQNQWVLAVSAPMAKPAPPACWPGFWSRPDFSPGF
;
A
#
# COMPACT_ATOMS: atom_id res chain seq x y z
N MET A 1 -11.08 14.48 -7.04
CA MET A 1 -10.54 13.82 -5.83
C MET A 1 -9.05 14.08 -5.83
N SER A 2 -8.45 14.43 -4.71
CA SER A 2 -6.99 14.62 -4.70
C SER A 2 -6.33 13.27 -4.97
N ASP A 3 -5.47 13.19 -5.99
CA ASP A 3 -4.76 11.96 -6.39
C ASP A 3 -3.65 11.55 -5.39
N HIS A 4 -3.72 12.06 -4.15
CA HIS A 4 -2.75 11.85 -3.10
C HIS A 4 -3.29 10.89 -2.04
N ILE A 5 -2.58 9.78 -1.86
CA ILE A 5 -2.81 8.83 -0.79
C ILE A 5 -1.69 8.89 0.25
N HIS A 6 -2.07 8.75 1.51
CA HIS A 6 -1.12 8.60 2.61
C HIS A 6 -1.28 7.22 3.24
N ILE A 7 -0.21 6.42 3.25
CA ILE A 7 -0.23 5.04 3.72
C ILE A 7 0.38 4.95 5.11
N LEU A 8 -0.41 4.57 6.10
CA LEU A 8 0.06 4.31 7.46
C LEU A 8 0.51 2.84 7.57
N GLY A 9 1.73 2.60 8.06
CA GLY A 9 2.35 1.27 8.10
C GLY A 9 2.91 0.84 6.74
N ILE A 10 3.54 1.77 6.02
CA ILE A 10 3.95 1.57 4.62
C ILE A 10 5.10 0.57 4.45
N CYS A 11 5.90 0.29 5.48
CA CYS A 11 7.06 -0.60 5.34
C CYS A 11 6.71 -2.10 5.38
N GLY A 12 5.45 -2.46 5.67
CA GLY A 12 4.98 -3.85 5.56
C GLY A 12 4.95 -4.32 4.10
N THR A 13 5.34 -5.57 3.82
CA THR A 13 5.48 -6.11 2.45
C THR A 13 4.25 -5.86 1.56
N PHE A 14 3.04 -6.11 2.08
CA PHE A 14 1.80 -5.86 1.35
C PHE A 14 1.57 -4.37 1.10
N MET A 15 1.75 -3.53 2.11
CA MET A 15 1.50 -2.08 2.03
C MET A 15 2.52 -1.40 1.12
N ALA A 16 3.77 -1.84 1.14
CA ALA A 16 4.82 -1.34 0.26
C ALA A 16 4.54 -1.72 -1.20
N GLY A 17 4.11 -2.96 -1.47
CA GLY A 17 3.68 -3.36 -2.81
C GLY A 17 2.48 -2.54 -3.30
N LEU A 18 1.50 -2.28 -2.43
CA LEU A 18 0.38 -1.38 -2.73
C LEU A 18 0.86 0.04 -3.05
N ALA A 19 1.83 0.57 -2.29
CA ALA A 19 2.38 1.90 -2.51
C ALA A 19 3.06 2.03 -3.87
N LEU A 20 3.83 1.01 -4.27
CA LEU A 20 4.50 0.97 -5.58
C LEU A 20 3.46 0.93 -6.72
N LEU A 21 2.46 0.04 -6.63
CA LEU A 21 1.37 -0.04 -7.62
C LEU A 21 0.60 1.28 -7.72
N ALA A 22 0.36 1.95 -6.58
CA ALA A 22 -0.30 3.24 -6.56
C ALA A 22 0.56 4.32 -7.27
N ARG A 23 1.88 4.36 -7.03
CA ARG A 23 2.78 5.26 -7.75
C ARG A 23 2.78 5.01 -9.25
N GLU A 24 2.89 3.75 -9.68
CA GLU A 24 2.86 3.36 -11.10
C GLU A 24 1.53 3.70 -11.77
N SER A 25 0.42 3.66 -11.01
CA SER A 25 -0.91 4.06 -11.48
C SER A 25 -1.12 5.58 -11.51
N GLY A 26 -0.11 6.37 -11.17
CA GLY A 26 -0.13 7.84 -11.24
C GLY A 26 -0.54 8.56 -9.95
N PHE A 27 -0.78 7.85 -8.84
CA PHE A 27 -1.09 8.48 -7.57
C PHE A 27 0.17 9.12 -6.95
N SER A 28 -0.03 10.26 -6.28
CA SER A 28 0.94 10.76 -5.32
C SER A 28 0.86 9.89 -4.06
N VAL A 29 1.98 9.34 -3.62
CA VAL A 29 2.00 8.45 -2.44
C VAL A 29 2.99 8.99 -1.44
N THR A 30 2.52 9.15 -0.22
CA THR A 30 3.36 9.33 0.95
C THR A 30 3.01 8.27 1.97
N GLY A 31 3.88 8.02 2.95
CA GLY A 31 3.53 7.08 4.00
C GLY A 31 4.38 7.21 5.24
N SER A 32 3.99 6.48 6.26
CA SER A 32 4.67 6.48 7.55
C SER A 32 4.81 5.09 8.13
N ASP A 33 5.88 4.91 8.89
CA ASP A 33 6.13 3.69 9.64
C ASP A 33 7.06 3.99 10.83
N ARG A 34 7.03 3.16 11.87
CA ARG A 34 8.00 3.21 12.98
C ARG A 34 9.30 2.49 12.67
N ASN A 35 9.31 1.64 11.64
CA ASN A 35 10.46 0.82 11.32
C ASN A 35 10.88 1.07 9.86
N ILE A 36 11.41 2.26 9.61
CA ILE A 36 11.95 2.66 8.31
C ILE A 36 13.40 2.19 8.21
N TYR A 37 13.63 1.06 7.54
CA TYR A 37 14.97 0.54 7.32
C TYR A 37 15.07 -0.21 5.96
N PRO A 38 16.30 -0.34 5.41
CA PRO A 38 16.52 -1.10 4.18
C PRO A 38 16.17 -2.58 4.35
N PRO A 39 15.69 -3.28 3.29
CA PRO A 39 15.64 -2.83 1.90
C PRO A 39 14.38 -2.06 1.50
N MET A 40 13.29 -2.14 2.28
CA MET A 40 12.01 -1.55 1.87
C MET A 40 12.05 -0.02 1.83
N SER A 41 12.71 0.64 2.79
CA SER A 41 12.81 2.09 2.78
C SER A 41 13.50 2.59 1.49
N THR A 42 14.62 1.97 1.12
CA THR A 42 15.35 2.29 -0.11
C THR A 42 14.49 2.07 -1.35
N GLN A 43 13.75 0.96 -1.41
CA GLN A 43 12.88 0.66 -2.55
C GLN A 43 11.77 1.71 -2.71
N LEU A 44 11.11 2.10 -1.62
CA LEU A 44 10.05 3.12 -1.64
C LEU A 44 10.60 4.50 -2.02
N LEU A 45 11.74 4.90 -1.44
CA LEU A 45 12.40 6.17 -1.75
C LEU A 45 12.83 6.25 -3.23
N ASN A 46 13.32 5.14 -3.79
CA ASN A 46 13.69 5.06 -5.21
C ASN A 46 12.49 5.18 -6.17
N SER A 47 11.27 5.01 -5.66
CA SER A 47 10.02 5.19 -6.42
C SER A 47 9.35 6.55 -6.14
N ASP A 48 10.12 7.51 -5.63
CA ASP A 48 9.68 8.86 -5.28
C ASP A 48 8.53 8.87 -4.24
N ILE A 49 8.55 7.92 -3.30
CA ILE A 49 7.60 7.85 -2.18
C ILE A 49 8.23 8.50 -0.96
N LEU A 50 7.60 9.55 -0.44
CA LEU A 50 8.05 10.19 0.80
C LEU A 50 7.67 9.32 2.01
N LEU A 51 8.65 9.07 2.86
CA LEU A 51 8.50 8.31 4.10
C LEU A 51 8.65 9.23 5.31
N VAL A 52 7.76 9.08 6.28
CA VAL A 52 7.75 9.81 7.55
C VAL A 52 7.97 8.81 8.69
N ASP A 53 8.97 9.06 9.53
CA ASP A 53 9.23 8.22 10.71
C ASP A 53 8.17 8.47 11.79
N GLY A 54 7.60 7.39 12.32
CA GLY A 54 6.64 7.45 13.41
C GLY A 54 5.19 7.77 12.98
N TYR A 55 4.37 8.13 13.97
CA TYR A 55 2.90 8.23 13.82
C TYR A 55 2.34 9.52 14.45
N ASP A 56 3.04 10.63 14.20
CA ASP A 56 2.64 11.97 14.65
C ASP A 56 1.53 12.56 13.78
N ALA A 57 0.65 13.38 14.36
CA ALA A 57 -0.50 13.94 13.66
C ALA A 57 -0.14 14.91 12.51
N GLU A 58 1.03 15.55 12.59
CA GLU A 58 1.50 16.56 11.65
C GLU A 58 1.68 16.02 10.23
N GLN A 59 1.90 14.71 10.08
CA GLN A 59 2.06 14.05 8.78
C GLN A 59 0.81 14.10 7.89
N LEU A 60 -0.36 14.38 8.48
CA LEU A 60 -1.62 14.58 7.74
C LEU A 60 -1.80 16.02 7.25
N SER A 61 -0.75 16.85 7.33
CA SER A 61 -0.74 18.23 6.83
C SER A 61 0.34 18.38 5.76
N PRO A 62 -0.02 18.66 4.49
CA PRO A 62 -1.37 18.92 3.98
C PRO A 62 -2.27 17.66 3.98
N ALA A 63 -3.58 17.87 4.05
CA ALA A 63 -4.56 16.79 4.12
C ALA A 63 -4.52 15.91 2.85
N PRO A 64 -4.24 14.60 2.97
CA PRO A 64 -4.31 13.69 1.84
C PRO A 64 -5.74 13.52 1.34
N GLY A 65 -5.89 13.10 0.08
CA GLY A 65 -7.18 12.75 -0.50
C GLY A 65 -7.79 11.49 0.13
N CYS A 66 -6.93 10.56 0.55
CA CYS A 66 -7.33 9.37 1.30
C CYS A 66 -6.17 8.85 2.17
N VAL A 67 -6.49 8.32 3.35
CA VAL A 67 -5.56 7.58 4.20
C VAL A 67 -5.80 6.08 4.07
N VAL A 68 -4.76 5.33 3.74
CA VAL A 68 -4.79 3.87 3.70
C VAL A 68 -4.18 3.34 5.00
N VAL A 69 -4.99 2.65 5.79
CA VAL A 69 -4.61 2.20 7.13
C VAL A 69 -4.12 0.76 7.07
N GLY A 70 -2.84 0.55 7.43
CA GLY A 70 -2.25 -0.78 7.60
C GLY A 70 -2.74 -1.49 8.87
N ASN A 71 -2.58 -2.80 8.92
CA ASN A 71 -3.10 -3.64 10.02
C ASN A 71 -2.42 -3.38 11.38
N ALA A 72 -1.22 -2.81 11.39
CA ALA A 72 -0.46 -2.57 12.62
C ALA A 72 -1.02 -1.41 13.47
N LEU A 73 -1.97 -0.64 12.94
CA LEU A 73 -2.46 0.57 13.61
C LEU A 73 -3.76 0.32 14.37
N SER A 74 -3.80 0.85 15.59
CA SER A 74 -4.98 0.91 16.44
C SER A 74 -5.20 2.32 16.97
N ARG A 75 -6.39 2.54 17.54
CA ARG A 75 -6.75 3.80 18.23
C ARG A 75 -5.79 4.12 19.38
N GLY A 76 -5.71 5.41 19.72
CA GLY A 76 -4.77 5.95 20.70
C GLY A 76 -3.43 6.38 20.10
N GLN A 77 -3.17 6.10 18.83
CA GLN A 77 -2.03 6.68 18.11
C GLN A 77 -2.38 8.09 17.62
N PRO A 78 -1.47 9.08 17.75
CA PRO A 78 -1.76 10.47 17.39
C PRO A 78 -2.27 10.64 15.96
N VAL A 79 -1.62 10.00 14.98
CA VAL A 79 -2.05 10.06 13.57
C VAL A 79 -3.44 9.47 13.33
N VAL A 80 -3.80 8.38 14.02
CA VAL A 80 -5.09 7.71 13.86
C VAL A 80 -6.19 8.58 14.43
N GLU A 81 -5.99 9.14 15.62
CA GLU A 81 -6.96 10.05 16.22
C GLU A 81 -7.11 11.34 15.40
N ALA A 82 -6.01 11.89 14.87
CA ALA A 82 -6.04 13.05 13.99
C ALA A 82 -6.80 12.79 12.69
N MET A 83 -6.59 11.62 12.05
CA MET A 83 -7.34 11.18 10.87
C MET A 83 -8.84 11.09 11.16
N LEU A 84 -9.22 10.44 12.26
CA LEU A 84 -10.62 10.30 12.66
C LEU A 84 -11.27 11.65 12.97
N ASN A 85 -10.56 12.55 13.66
CA ASN A 85 -11.08 13.87 14.05
C ASN A 85 -11.17 14.86 12.87
N SER A 86 -10.34 14.69 11.85
CA SER A 86 -10.32 15.56 10.66
C SER A 86 -11.34 15.16 9.59
N GLY A 87 -11.98 13.99 9.72
CA GLY A 87 -12.94 13.49 8.74
C GLY A 87 -12.32 13.16 7.38
N ILE A 88 -11.00 12.98 7.32
CA ILE A 88 -10.30 12.59 6.10
C ILE A 88 -10.79 11.19 5.67
N PRO A 89 -11.13 10.97 4.38
CA PRO A 89 -11.52 9.65 3.90
C PRO A 89 -10.43 8.62 4.19
N TYR A 90 -10.78 7.49 4.78
CA TYR A 90 -9.84 6.41 5.06
C TYR A 90 -10.40 5.05 4.67
N THR A 91 -9.50 4.11 4.38
CA THR A 91 -9.84 2.76 3.93
C THR A 91 -8.74 1.77 4.31
N SER A 92 -9.03 0.47 4.24
CA SER A 92 -8.01 -0.57 4.39
C SER A 92 -7.20 -0.76 3.10
N GLY A 93 -5.96 -1.25 3.21
CA GLY A 93 -5.13 -1.57 2.05
C GLY A 93 -5.82 -2.50 1.03
N PRO A 94 -6.40 -3.65 1.44
CA PRO A 94 -7.10 -4.54 0.51
C PRO A 94 -8.31 -3.91 -0.18
N GLU A 95 -9.09 -3.09 0.53
CA GLU A 95 -10.23 -2.38 -0.04
C GLU A 95 -9.78 -1.31 -1.05
N TRP A 96 -8.73 -0.56 -0.73
CA TRP A 96 -8.14 0.42 -1.66
C TRP A 96 -7.65 -0.26 -2.94
N LEU A 97 -6.88 -1.34 -2.80
CA LEU A 97 -6.36 -2.14 -3.92
C LEU A 97 -7.49 -2.70 -4.79
N GLY A 98 -8.53 -3.23 -4.15
CA GLY A 98 -9.73 -3.74 -4.81
C GLY A 98 -10.42 -2.70 -5.68
N ARG A 99 -10.60 -1.48 -5.14
CA ARG A 99 -11.31 -0.38 -5.81
C ARG A 99 -10.51 0.27 -6.93
N HIS A 100 -9.21 0.49 -6.74
CA HIS A 100 -8.42 1.33 -7.65
C HIS A 100 -7.63 0.54 -8.68
N ILE A 101 -7.21 -0.69 -8.34
CA ILE A 101 -6.32 -1.48 -9.19
C ILE A 101 -7.05 -2.70 -9.74
N LEU A 102 -7.66 -3.52 -8.87
CA LEU A 102 -8.14 -4.84 -9.25
C LEU A 102 -9.47 -4.83 -10.01
N GLN A 103 -10.30 -3.79 -9.85
CA GLN A 103 -11.67 -3.74 -10.38
C GLN A 103 -11.75 -3.99 -11.89
N ASN A 104 -10.73 -3.55 -12.64
CA ASN A 104 -10.68 -3.65 -14.10
C ASN A 104 -9.70 -4.72 -14.59
N GLN A 105 -9.27 -5.64 -13.71
CA GLN A 105 -8.29 -6.67 -14.00
C GLN A 105 -8.91 -8.06 -13.90
N TRP A 106 -8.37 -9.01 -14.67
CA TRP A 106 -8.65 -10.42 -14.43
C TRP A 106 -7.79 -10.91 -13.27
N VAL A 107 -8.42 -11.15 -12.12
CA VAL A 107 -7.71 -11.49 -10.87
C VAL A 107 -7.75 -12.99 -10.61
N LEU A 108 -6.57 -13.61 -10.53
CA LEU A 108 -6.41 -14.94 -9.96
C LEU A 108 -6.03 -14.84 -8.48
N ALA A 109 -7.01 -15.00 -7.59
CA ALA A 109 -6.77 -15.00 -6.16
C ALA A 109 -6.31 -16.38 -5.67
N VAL A 110 -5.24 -16.44 -4.86
CA VAL A 110 -4.76 -17.68 -4.26
C VAL A 110 -4.67 -17.55 -2.75
N SER A 111 -5.27 -18.51 -2.03
CA SER A 111 -5.29 -18.57 -0.58
C SER A 111 -4.72 -19.90 -0.09
N ALA A 112 -3.87 -19.89 0.94
CA ALA A 112 -3.37 -21.10 1.59
C ALA A 112 -3.42 -20.93 3.12
N PRO A 113 -3.93 -21.93 3.87
CA PRO A 113 -4.03 -21.86 5.34
C PRO A 113 -2.68 -21.98 6.06
N MET A 114 -1.62 -22.39 5.36
CA MET A 114 -0.25 -22.45 5.87
C MET A 114 0.67 -21.82 4.82
N ALA A 115 1.68 -21.05 5.27
CA ALA A 115 2.61 -20.33 4.40
C ALA A 115 3.39 -21.29 3.49
N LYS A 116 2.81 -21.62 2.33
CA LYS A 116 3.46 -22.34 1.24
C LYS A 116 4.02 -21.30 0.26
N PRO A 117 5.14 -21.58 -0.43
CA PRO A 117 5.72 -20.63 -1.37
C PRO A 117 4.68 -20.20 -2.41
N ALA A 118 4.73 -18.92 -2.80
CA ALA A 118 3.74 -18.30 -3.65
C ALA A 118 3.56 -19.08 -4.98
N PRO A 119 2.31 -19.37 -5.40
CA PRO A 119 1.98 -20.09 -6.64
C PRO A 119 2.63 -19.58 -7.94
N PRO A 120 2.91 -18.26 -8.13
CA PRO A 120 3.54 -17.78 -9.35
C PRO A 120 4.90 -18.45 -9.61
N ALA A 121 5.69 -18.67 -8.55
CA ALA A 121 6.98 -19.33 -8.63
C ALA A 121 6.87 -20.83 -8.98
N CYS A 122 5.73 -21.46 -8.70
CA CYS A 122 5.53 -22.89 -8.92
C CYS A 122 5.08 -23.24 -10.36
N TRP A 123 4.50 -22.30 -11.12
CA TRP A 123 4.03 -22.55 -12.50
C TRP A 123 4.55 -21.54 -13.54
N PRO A 124 5.87 -21.38 -13.70
CA PRO A 124 6.45 -20.41 -14.64
C PRO A 124 5.88 -20.56 -16.07
N GLY A 125 5.68 -21.78 -16.56
CA GLY A 125 5.14 -22.03 -17.91
C GLY A 125 3.70 -21.58 -18.16
N PHE A 126 2.89 -21.34 -17.12
CA PHE A 126 1.57 -20.73 -17.27
C PHE A 126 1.69 -19.21 -17.47
N TRP A 127 2.63 -18.57 -16.77
CA TRP A 127 2.83 -17.12 -16.79
C TRP A 127 3.65 -16.63 -18.00
N SER A 128 4.47 -17.50 -18.60
CA SER A 128 5.32 -17.15 -19.75
C SER A 128 4.61 -17.28 -21.11
N ARG A 129 3.29 -17.47 -21.14
CA ARG A 129 2.57 -17.61 -22.41
C ARG A 129 2.50 -16.26 -23.12
N PRO A 130 2.74 -16.20 -24.43
CA PRO A 130 2.83 -14.94 -25.18
C PRO A 130 1.52 -14.14 -25.22
N ASP A 131 0.39 -14.78 -24.93
CA ASP A 131 -0.94 -14.16 -24.80
C ASP A 131 -1.25 -13.65 -23.40
N PHE A 132 -0.35 -13.84 -22.43
CA PHE A 132 -0.58 -13.54 -21.03
C PHE A 132 0.51 -12.61 -20.47
N SER A 133 0.15 -11.36 -20.19
CA SER A 133 1.03 -10.35 -19.57
C SER A 133 0.51 -10.00 -18.17
N PRO A 134 0.81 -10.82 -17.14
CA PRO A 134 0.38 -10.52 -15.78
C PRO A 134 1.10 -9.27 -15.25
N GLY A 135 0.40 -8.50 -14.40
CA GLY A 135 1.03 -7.44 -13.63
C GLY A 135 2.00 -8.06 -12.62
N PHE A 136 3.30 -7.85 -12.82
CA PHE A 136 4.37 -8.22 -11.91
C PHE A 136 4.88 -6.99 -11.17
#